data_AF-A0A7C8ZWX5-F1
#
_entry.id   AF-A0A7C8ZWX5-F1
#
_cell.length_a   1.000
_cell.length_b   1.000
_cell.length_c   1.000
_cell.angle_alpha   90.00
_cell.angle_beta   90.00
_cell.angle_gamma   90.00
#
_symmetry.space_group_name_H-M   'P 1'
#
loop_
_entity.id
_entity.type
_entity.pdbx_description
1 polymer ?
#
loop_
_entity_poly.entity_id
_entity_poly.type
_entity_poly.pdbx_seq_one_letter_code
_entity_poly.pdbx_strand_id
1 'polypeptide(L)'
;VLVFDFDRTIIEECDSDDWVVENLGLSLLFNALLPTMPYNSLMDRVMEELHLRGTKVQEIEECLKKIPLSPNTISAIRSAYASGCDLRIVSDANTFFIETILKYHGML
;
A
#
# COMPACT_ATOMS: atom_id res chain seq x y z
N VAL A 1 18.86 14.87 -1.64
CA VAL A 1 17.48 14.35 -1.78
C VAL A 1 17.58 12.85 -1.90
N LEU A 2 16.85 12.11 -1.07
CA LEU A 2 16.67 10.66 -1.19
C LEU A 2 15.24 10.41 -1.61
N VAL A 3 15.05 9.60 -2.65
CA VAL A 3 13.75 9.27 -3.20
C VAL A 3 13.54 7.78 -3.01
N PHE A 4 12.43 7.41 -2.37
CA PHE A 4 12.03 6.03 -2.14
C PHE A 4 10.85 5.70 -3.06
N ASP A 5 10.88 4.50 -3.62
CA ASP A 5 9.63 3.82 -3.98
C ASP A 5 8.91 3.37 -2.69
N PHE A 6 7.65 2.95 -2.80
CA PHE A 6 6.83 2.54 -1.66
C PHE A 6 6.70 1.02 -1.56
N ASP A 7 5.99 0.40 -2.51
CA ASP A 7 5.78 -1.04 -2.54
C ASP A 7 7.11 -1.78 -2.71
N ARG A 8 7.30 -2.86 -1.93
CA ARG A 8 8.55 -3.66 -1.91
C ARG A 8 9.83 -2.85 -1.65
N THR A 9 9.72 -1.63 -1.11
CA THR A 9 10.85 -0.76 -0.74
C THR A 9 10.68 -0.22 0.69
N ILE A 10 9.67 0.60 0.94
CA ILE A 10 9.33 1.04 2.29
C ILE A 10 8.58 -0.08 3.00
N ILE A 11 7.57 -0.65 2.36
CA ILE A 11 6.90 -1.87 2.82
C ILE A 11 7.57 -3.07 2.15
N GLU A 12 8.62 -3.59 2.80
CA GLU A 12 9.55 -4.55 2.20
C GLU A 12 8.91 -5.89 1.77
N GLU A 13 7.90 -6.35 2.53
CA GLU A 13 7.40 -7.74 2.42
C GLU A 13 6.30 -7.93 1.37
N CYS A 14 5.58 -6.87 0.99
CA CYS A 14 4.42 -7.00 0.12
C CYS A 14 4.24 -5.80 -0.84
N ASP A 15 3.34 -6.02 -1.78
CA ASP A 15 2.67 -4.98 -2.55
C ASP A 15 1.34 -4.63 -1.84
N SER A 16 1.02 -3.34 -1.76
CA SER A 16 -0.13 -2.83 -1.03
C SER A 16 -1.47 -3.18 -1.67
N ASP A 17 -1.54 -3.29 -3.00
CA ASP A 17 -2.74 -3.75 -3.72
C ASP A 17 -2.96 -5.24 -3.48
N ASP A 18 -1.91 -6.05 -3.60
CA ASP A 18 -1.95 -7.49 -3.30
C ASP A 18 -2.43 -7.74 -1.86
N TRP A 19 -1.94 -6.94 -0.90
CA TRP A 19 -2.35 -7.04 0.50
C TRP A 19 -3.84 -6.81 0.69
N VAL A 20 -4.40 -5.76 0.07
CA VAL A 20 -5.83 -5.45 0.14
C VAL A 20 -6.66 -6.54 -0.53
N VAL A 21 -6.24 -7.01 -1.71
CA VAL A 21 -6.91 -8.08 -2.45
C VAL A 21 -6.99 -9.36 -1.62
N GLU A 22 -5.89 -9.75 -0.98
CA GLU A 22 -5.84 -10.97 -0.17
C GLU A 22 -6.67 -10.83 1.10
N ASN A 23 -6.43 -9.78 1.89
CA ASN A 23 -7.01 -9.63 3.22
C ASN A 23 -8.50 -9.26 3.20
N LEU A 24 -9.02 -8.76 2.07
CA LEU A 24 -10.45 -8.50 1.87
C LEU A 24 -11.16 -9.59 1.03
N GLY A 25 -10.50 -10.72 0.77
CA GLY A 25 -11.14 -11.90 0.19
C GLY A 25 -11.49 -11.76 -1.30
N LEU A 26 -10.61 -11.10 -2.07
CA LEU A 26 -10.78 -10.89 -3.51
C LEU A 26 -9.80 -11.71 -4.37
N SER A 27 -8.90 -12.49 -3.78
CA SER A 27 -7.88 -13.26 -4.51
C SER A 27 -8.45 -14.11 -5.64
N LEU A 28 -9.62 -14.76 -5.44
CA LEU A 28 -10.25 -15.55 -6.49
C LEU A 28 -10.73 -14.69 -7.67
N LEU A 29 -11.35 -13.55 -7.40
CA LEU A 29 -11.78 -12.62 -8.43
C LEU A 29 -10.57 -12.02 -9.16
N PHE A 30 -9.59 -11.55 -8.40
CA PHE A 30 -8.38 -10.97 -8.93
C PHE A 30 -7.66 -11.94 -9.87
N ASN A 31 -7.39 -13.18 -9.42
CA ASN A 31 -6.72 -14.19 -10.23
C ASN A 31 -7.50 -14.58 -11.50
N ALA A 32 -8.84 -14.56 -11.44
CA ALA A 32 -9.68 -14.84 -12.61
C ALA A 32 -9.61 -13.71 -13.65
N LEU A 33 -9.50 -12.45 -13.21
CA LEU A 33 -9.50 -11.27 -14.08
C LEU A 33 -8.11 -10.85 -14.55
N LEU A 34 -7.05 -11.19 -13.80
CA LEU A 34 -5.65 -10.88 -14.12
C LEU A 34 -5.23 -11.18 -15.57
N PRO A 35 -5.57 -12.33 -16.19
CA PRO A 35 -5.19 -12.59 -17.58
C PRO A 35 -6.04 -11.86 -18.63
N THR A 36 -7.10 -11.13 -18.22
CA THR A 36 -8.12 -10.60 -19.13
C THR A 36 -8.03 -9.10 -19.37
N MET A 37 -7.28 -8.37 -18.55
CA MET A 37 -7.21 -6.90 -18.61
C MET A 37 -5.88 -6.36 -18.04
N PRO A 38 -5.50 -5.11 -18.36
CA PRO A 38 -4.35 -4.45 -17.74
C PRO A 38 -4.51 -4.29 -16.23
N TYR A 39 -3.39 -4.27 -15.50
CA TYR A 39 -3.37 -4.26 -14.03
C TYR A 39 -4.16 -3.09 -13.41
N ASN A 40 -4.00 -1.85 -13.91
CA ASN A 40 -4.73 -0.71 -13.35
C ASN A 40 -6.25 -0.87 -13.51
N SER A 41 -6.71 -1.35 -14.67
CA SER A 41 -8.12 -1.63 -14.91
C SER A 41 -8.64 -2.79 -14.05
N LEU A 42 -7.79 -3.77 -13.75
CA LEU A 42 -8.09 -4.82 -12.80
C LEU A 42 -8.28 -4.25 -11.39
N MET A 43 -7.37 -3.39 -10.93
CA MET A 43 -7.47 -2.78 -9.61
C MET A 43 -8.69 -1.85 -9.50
N ASP A 44 -9.04 -1.11 -10.56
CA ASP A 44 -10.31 -0.37 -10.62
C ASP A 44 -11.51 -1.31 -10.40
N ARG A 45 -11.51 -2.48 -11.05
CA ARG A 45 -12.57 -3.48 -10.92
C ARG A 45 -12.62 -4.12 -9.53
N VAL A 46 -11.47 -4.34 -8.90
CA VAL A 46 -11.37 -4.81 -7.51
C VAL A 46 -11.98 -3.80 -6.54
N MET A 47 -11.69 -2.52 -6.70
CA MET A 47 -12.25 -1.46 -5.85
C MET A 47 -13.77 -1.30 -6.06
N GLU A 48 -14.25 -1.45 -7.30
CA GLU A 48 -15.69 -1.51 -7.60
C GLU A 48 -16.36 -2.69 -6.89
N GLU A 49 -15.76 -3.88 -6.95
CA GLU A 49 -16.30 -5.06 -6.27
C GLU A 49 -16.37 -4.87 -4.74
N LEU A 50 -15.34 -4.28 -4.12
CA LEU A 50 -15.38 -3.93 -2.69
C LEU A 50 -16.58 -3.04 -2.37
N HIS A 51 -16.80 -2.01 -3.19
CA HIS A 51 -17.94 -1.13 -3.04
C HIS A 51 -19.28 -1.87 -3.16
N LEU A 52 -19.42 -2.74 -4.18
CA LEU A 52 -20.64 -3.54 -4.41
C LEU A 52 -20.92 -4.52 -3.26
N ARG A 53 -19.88 -5.04 -2.60
CA ARG A 53 -20.00 -5.88 -1.39
C ARG A 53 -20.35 -5.08 -0.13
N GLY A 54 -20.39 -3.75 -0.22
CA GLY A 54 -20.67 -2.87 0.91
C GLY A 54 -19.46 -2.63 1.82
N THR A 55 -18.24 -2.96 1.37
CA THR A 55 -17.02 -2.68 2.13
C THR A 55 -16.86 -1.18 2.30
N LYS A 56 -16.68 -0.75 3.55
CA LYS A 56 -16.48 0.65 3.89
C LYS A 56 -15.01 1.03 3.77
N VAL A 57 -14.73 2.29 3.47
CA VAL A 57 -13.36 2.82 3.41
C VAL A 57 -12.61 2.58 4.72
N GLN A 58 -13.29 2.62 5.87
CA GLN A 58 -12.67 2.32 7.16
C GLN A 58 -12.19 0.88 7.27
N GLU A 59 -12.85 -0.08 6.63
CA GLU A 59 -12.41 -1.47 6.64
C GLU A 59 -11.14 -1.66 5.80
N ILE A 60 -11.02 -0.91 4.70
CA ILE A 60 -9.79 -0.83 3.90
C ILE A 60 -8.67 -0.17 4.72
N GLU A 61 -8.97 0.92 5.44
CA GLU A 61 -8.02 1.59 6.33
C GLU A 61 -7.48 0.63 7.41
N GLU A 62 -8.37 -0.09 8.10
CA GLU A 62 -8.00 -1.09 9.11
C GLU A 62 -7.25 -2.29 8.53
N CYS A 63 -7.49 -2.62 7.25
CA CYS A 63 -6.71 -3.63 6.53
C CYS A 63 -5.28 -3.16 6.27
N LEU A 64 -5.11 -1.92 5.81
CA LEU A 64 -3.81 -1.30 5.50
C LEU A 64 -2.94 -1.11 6.75
N LYS A 65 -3.54 -0.75 7.89
CA LYS A 65 -2.82 -0.61 9.17
C LYS A 65 -2.15 -1.90 9.65
N LYS A 66 -2.58 -3.06 9.13
CA LYS A 66 -1.99 -4.36 9.46
C LYS A 66 -0.76 -4.69 8.61
N ILE A 67 -0.44 -3.90 7.57
CA ILE A 67 0.77 -4.09 6.79
C ILE A 67 1.99 -3.92 7.71
N PRO A 68 2.87 -4.93 7.79
CA PRO A 68 4.06 -4.83 8.61
C PRO A 68 5.02 -3.81 8.02
N LEU A 69 5.52 -2.90 8.86
CA LEU A 69 6.61 -2.00 8.52
C LEU A 69 7.80 -2.32 9.41
N SER A 70 8.93 -2.66 8.79
CA SER A 70 10.12 -3.09 9.51
C SER A 70 10.66 -1.93 10.38
N PRO A 71 10.91 -2.16 11.69
CA PRO A 71 11.51 -1.15 12.55
C PRO A 71 12.87 -0.65 12.04
N ASN A 72 13.60 -1.48 11.30
CA ASN A 72 14.88 -1.11 10.71
C ASN A 72 14.69 -0.11 9.56
N THR A 73 13.66 -0.27 8.73
CA THR A 73 13.30 0.68 7.67
C THR A 73 12.96 2.04 8.27
N ILE A 74 12.11 2.05 9.31
CA ILE A 74 11.74 3.26 10.05
C ILE A 74 13.00 3.94 10.61
N SER A 75 13.89 3.18 11.24
CA SER A 75 15.14 3.70 11.80
C SER A 75 16.06 4.28 10.73
N ALA A 76 16.20 3.61 9.58
CA ALA A 76 17.02 4.05 8.47
C ALA A 76 16.50 5.36 7.86
N ILE A 77 15.18 5.45 7.60
CA ILE A 77 14.52 6.65 7.08
C ILE A 77 14.71 7.82 8.07
N ARG A 78 14.46 7.59 9.37
CA ARG A 78 14.66 8.61 10.42
C ARG A 78 16.12 9.06 10.51
N SER A 79 17.07 8.14 10.39
CA SER A 79 18.51 8.45 10.43
C SER A 79 18.94 9.29 9.21
N ALA A 80 18.41 8.96 8.03
CA ALA A 80 18.66 9.74 6.81
C ALA A 80 18.11 11.17 6.94
N TYR A 81 16.89 11.33 7.47
CA TYR A 81 16.31 12.64 7.75
C TYR A 81 17.14 13.44 8.77
N ALA A 82 17.52 12.81 9.90
CA ALA A 82 18.35 13.42 10.93
C ALA A 82 19.75 13.82 10.42
N SER A 83 20.23 13.17 9.36
CA SER A 83 21.48 13.52 8.66
C SER A 83 21.34 14.68 7.66
N GLY A 84 20.17 15.31 7.58
CA GLY A 84 19.91 16.48 6.72
C GLY A 84 19.43 16.14 5.30
N CYS A 85 18.98 14.91 5.04
CA CYS A 85 18.43 14.55 3.74
C CYS A 85 16.99 15.04 3.58
N ASP A 86 16.67 15.69 2.45
CA ASP A 86 15.29 15.84 1.97
C ASP A 86 14.80 14.48 1.46
N LEU A 87 13.74 13.94 2.07
CA LEU A 87 13.18 12.62 1.77
C LEU A 87 11.91 12.77 0.95
N ARG A 88 11.79 11.98 -0.13
CA ARG A 88 10.63 11.97 -1.02
C ARG A 88 10.18 10.55 -1.28
N ILE A 89 8.89 10.37 -1.51
CA ILE A 89 8.33 9.12 -2.03
C ILE A 89 7.85 9.39 -3.46
N VAL A 90 8.22 8.51 -4.39
CA VAL A 90 7.71 8.49 -5.76
C VAL A 90 7.34 7.04 -6.05
N SER A 91 6.04 6.77 -6.12
CA SER A 91 5.47 5.45 -6.32
C SER A 91 4.18 5.57 -7.13
N ASP A 92 3.83 4.51 -7.85
CA ASP A 92 2.53 4.35 -8.52
C ASP A 92 1.45 3.76 -7.59
N ALA A 93 1.81 3.41 -6.36
CA ALA A 93 0.88 2.99 -5.32
C ALA A 93 -0.19 4.06 -5.02
N ASN A 94 -1.35 3.59 -4.55
CA ASN A 94 -2.46 4.47 -4.22
C ASN A 94 -2.10 5.45 -3.09
N THR A 95 -2.28 6.76 -3.31
CA THR A 95 -1.96 7.80 -2.32
C THR A 95 -2.67 7.58 -0.98
N PHE A 96 -3.93 7.14 -0.99
CA PHE A 96 -4.66 6.81 0.24
C PHE A 96 -3.98 5.67 1.00
N PHE A 97 -3.38 4.70 0.32
CA PHE A 97 -2.71 3.56 0.95
C PHE A 97 -1.40 4.02 1.59
N ILE A 98 -0.57 4.75 0.84
CA ILE A 98 0.69 5.34 1.32
C ILE A 98 0.44 6.16 2.59
N GLU A 99 -0.48 7.13 2.52
CA GLU A 99 -0.75 8.03 3.64
C GLU A 99 -1.29 7.29 4.85
N THR A 100 -2.18 6.32 4.66
CA THR A 100 -2.75 5.52 5.75
C THR A 100 -1.68 4.74 6.50
N ILE A 101 -0.83 4.02 5.77
CA ILE A 101 0.22 3.18 6.36
C ILE A 101 1.26 4.05 7.07
N LEU A 102 1.77 5.10 6.41
CA LEU A 102 2.79 5.97 7.00
C LEU A 102 2.27 6.71 8.24
N LYS A 103 1.03 7.22 8.19
CA LYS A 103 0.42 7.89 9.33
C LYS A 103 0.25 6.96 10.52
N TYR A 104 -0.17 5.72 10.30
CA TYR A 104 -0.31 4.72 11.36
C TYR A 104 1.02 4.42 12.06
N HIS A 105 2.12 4.36 11.29
CA HIS A 105 3.47 4.12 11.81
C HIS A 105 4.20 5.40 12.28
N GLY A 106 3.55 6.56 12.28
CA GLY A 106 4.13 7.83 12.72
C GLY A 106 5.28 8.31 11.83
N MET A 107 5.10 8.16 10.51
CA MET A 107 6.06 8.49 9.45
C MET A 107 5.59 9.62 8.52
N LEU A 108 4.39 10.17 8.76
CA LEU A 108 3.80 11.29 8.04
C LEU A 108 3.82 12.57 8.89
#